data_AF-A0A0A0CZ33-F1
#
_entry.id   AF-A0A0A0CZ33-F1
#
_cell.length_a   1.000
_cell.length_b   1.000
_cell.length_c   1.000
_cell.angle_alpha   90.00
_cell.angle_beta   90.00
_cell.angle_gamma   90.00
#
_symmetry.space_group_name_H-M   'P 1'
#
loop_
_entity.id
_entity.type
_entity.pdbx_description
1 polymer ?
#
loop_
_entity_poly.entity_id
_entity_poly.type
_entity_poly.pdbx_seq_one_letter_code
_entity_poly.pdbx_strand_id
1 'polypeptide(L)'
;MREDAVLWIEAFGYAGTGFTILAYSMRRLIPLRIVAILSSASFLVYAGLIGSAPLALMEVVVLPINAWRLVELLRPPPARASRLSGLFPR
;
A
#
# COMPACT_ATOMS: atom_id res chain seq x y z
N MET A 1 -25.81 16.83 -12.23
CA MET A 1 -24.52 17.53 -12.47
C MET A 1 -23.72 17.79 -11.20
N ARG A 2 -24.31 17.89 -10.00
CA ARG A 2 -23.52 17.91 -8.74
C ARG A 2 -23.39 16.53 -8.09
N GLU A 3 -24.40 15.67 -8.21
CA GLU A 3 -24.44 14.33 -7.59
C GLU A 3 -23.46 13.36 -8.25
N ASP A 4 -23.32 13.43 -9.58
CA ASP A 4 -22.34 12.68 -10.37
C ASP A 4 -20.90 13.03 -9.98
N ALA A 5 -20.59 14.31 -9.76
CA ALA A 5 -19.28 14.72 -9.29
C ALA A 5 -18.96 14.13 -7.90
N VAL A 6 -19.95 14.08 -7.00
CA VAL A 6 -19.79 13.48 -5.67
C VAL A 6 -19.60 11.96 -5.77
N LEU A 7 -20.36 11.27 -6.62
CA LEU A 7 -20.24 9.83 -6.86
C LEU A 7 -18.85 9.42 -7.36
N TRP A 8 -18.27 10.16 -8.30
CA TRP A 8 -16.92 9.87 -8.80
C TRP A 8 -15.84 10.10 -7.75
N ILE A 9 -16.00 11.09 -6.86
CA ILE A 9 -15.10 11.32 -5.74
C ILE A 9 -15.19 10.16 -4.74
N GLU A 10 -16.40 9.76 -4.36
CA GLU A 10 -16.64 8.64 -3.44
C GLU A 10 -16.09 7.31 -3.97
N ALA A 11 -16.09 7.10 -5.29
CA ALA A 11 -15.51 5.91 -5.91
C ALA A 11 -14.04 5.69 -5.51
N PHE A 12 -13.23 6.76 -5.38
CA PHE A 12 -11.85 6.64 -4.90
C PHE A 12 -11.79 6.23 -3.43
N GLY A 13 -12.66 6.78 -2.58
CA GLY A 13 -12.75 6.41 -1.17
C GLY A 13 -13.18 4.96 -0.98
N TYR A 14 -14.17 4.50 -1.73
CA TYR A 14 -14.61 3.10 -1.72
C TYR A 14 -13.56 2.15 -2.31
N ALA A 15 -12.85 2.54 -3.37
CA ALA A 15 -11.75 1.75 -3.92
C ALA A 15 -10.61 1.57 -2.89
N GLY A 16 -10.18 2.67 -2.24
CA GLY A 16 -9.19 2.62 -1.16
C GLY A 16 -9.63 1.71 -0.01
N THR A 17 -10.89 1.81 0.39
CA THR A 17 -11.48 0.96 1.43
C THR A 17 -11.45 -0.53 1.03
N GLY A 18 -11.84 -0.84 -0.21
CA GLY A 18 -11.79 -2.20 -0.74
C GLY A 18 -10.37 -2.77 -0.75
N PHE A 19 -9.39 -1.99 -1.18
CA PHE A 19 -7.97 -2.38 -1.12
C PHE A 19 -7.49 -2.60 0.31
N THR A 20 -7.86 -1.75 1.26
CA THR A 20 -7.51 -1.93 2.68
C THR A 20 -8.06 -3.24 3.25
N ILE A 21 -9.34 -3.55 2.98
CA ILE A 21 -9.96 -4.81 3.41
C ILE A 21 -9.25 -6.01 2.78
N LEU A 22 -8.94 -5.92 1.48
CA LEU A 22 -8.20 -6.95 0.76
C LEU A 22 -6.81 -7.15 1.37
N ALA A 23 -6.09 -6.07 1.69
CA ALA A 23 -4.77 -6.13 2.32
C ALA A 23 -4.83 -6.84 3.68
N TYR A 24 -5.85 -6.59 4.49
CA TYR A 24 -6.04 -7.30 5.76
C TYR A 24 -6.32 -8.81 5.59
N SER A 25 -6.85 -9.20 4.45
CA SER A 25 -7.12 -10.61 4.12
C SER A 25 -5.88 -11.36 3.59
N MET A 26 -4.77 -10.65 3.33
CA MET A 26 -3.58 -11.24 2.71
C MET A 26 -2.63 -11.90 3.72
N ARG A 27 -2.21 -13.13 3.41
CA ARG A 27 -1.22 -13.88 4.21
C ARG A 27 0.23 -13.71 3.76
N ARG A 28 0.46 -13.25 2.52
CA ARG A 28 1.80 -13.06 1.96
C ARG A 28 2.20 -11.59 2.04
N LEU A 29 3.44 -11.32 2.45
CA LEU A 29 3.95 -9.96 2.67
C LEU A 29 4.05 -9.11 1.40
N ILE A 30 4.49 -9.68 0.28
CA ILE A 30 4.65 -8.97 -1.00
C ILE A 30 3.30 -8.44 -1.52
N PRO A 31 2.26 -9.27 -1.75
CA PRO A 31 0.99 -8.77 -2.26
C PRO A 31 0.32 -7.80 -1.28
N LEU A 32 0.49 -7.99 0.04
CA LEU A 32 0.00 -7.05 1.05
C LEU A 32 0.57 -5.65 0.85
N ARG A 33 1.87 -5.51 0.55
CA ARG A 33 2.49 -4.19 0.31
C ARG A 33 2.00 -3.56 -0.98
N ILE A 34 1.83 -4.35 -2.04
CA ILE A 34 1.30 -3.84 -3.32
C ILE A 34 -0.11 -3.29 -3.12
N VAL A 35 -1.00 -4.04 -2.48
CA VAL A 35 -2.38 -3.61 -2.23
C VAL A 35 -2.44 -2.43 -1.25
N ALA A 36 -1.56 -2.39 -0.25
CA ALA A 36 -1.44 -1.23 0.64
C ALA A 36 -1.04 0.04 -0.11
N ILE A 37 -0.13 -0.03 -1.09
CA ILE A 37 0.25 1.11 -1.94
C ILE A 37 -0.95 1.57 -2.79
N LEU A 38 -1.70 0.64 -3.38
CA LEU A 38 -2.89 0.96 -4.16
C LEU A 38 -3.95 1.64 -3.29
N SER A 39 -4.19 1.11 -2.10
CA SER A 39 -5.09 1.72 -1.10
C SER A 39 -4.67 3.15 -0.78
N SER A 40 -3.39 3.33 -0.40
CA SER A 40 -2.86 4.64 -0.06
C SER A 40 -2.95 5.65 -1.21
N ALA A 41 -2.70 5.20 -2.45
CA ALA A 41 -2.85 6.05 -3.62
C ALA A 41 -4.31 6.49 -3.83
N SER A 42 -5.27 5.57 -3.69
CA SER A 42 -6.70 5.88 -3.79
C SER A 42 -7.15 6.84 -2.68
N PHE A 43 -6.74 6.62 -1.44
CA PHE A 43 -7.09 7.50 -0.33
C PHE A 43 -6.40 8.85 -0.41
N LEU A 44 -5.19 8.93 -0.95
CA LEU A 44 -4.51 10.21 -1.16
C LEU A 44 -5.24 11.08 -2.20
N VAL A 45 -5.67 10.47 -3.31
CA VAL A 45 -6.52 11.16 -4.31
C VAL A 45 -7.82 11.61 -3.66
N TYR A 46 -8.50 10.71 -2.95
CA TYR A 46 -9.74 11.04 -2.23
C TYR A 46 -9.56 12.19 -1.23
N ALA A 47 -8.51 12.14 -0.41
CA ALA A 47 -8.19 13.16 0.58
C ALA A 47 -7.96 14.54 -0.05
N GLY A 48 -7.26 14.58 -1.20
CA GLY A 48 -7.08 15.80 -1.97
C GLY A 48 -8.40 16.37 -2.49
N LEU A 49 -9.30 15.51 -2.97
CA LEU A 49 -10.61 15.90 -3.49
C LEU A 49 -11.55 16.42 -2.40
N ILE A 50 -11.51 15.84 -1.19
CA ILE A 50 -12.35 16.27 -0.05
C ILE A 50 -11.67 17.33 0.84
N GLY A 51 -10.43 17.71 0.55
CA GLY A 51 -9.66 18.67 1.35
C GLY A 51 -9.28 18.17 2.75
N SER A 52 -9.16 16.85 2.95
CA SER A 52 -8.83 16.27 4.25
C SER A 52 -7.32 16.22 4.47
N ALA A 53 -6.78 17.27 5.10
CA ALA A 53 -5.39 17.33 5.53
C ALA A 53 -4.93 16.13 6.40
N PRO A 54 -5.68 15.66 7.42
CA PRO A 54 -5.21 14.53 8.23
C PRO A 54 -5.14 13.22 7.44
N LEU A 55 -6.09 12.98 6.53
CA LEU A 55 -6.07 11.78 5.68
C LEU A 55 -4.93 11.85 4.67
N ALA A 56 -4.72 13.00 4.02
CA ALA A 56 -3.62 13.19 3.09
C ALA A 56 -2.25 13.00 3.77
N LEU A 57 -2.06 13.58 4.96
CA LEU A 57 -0.82 13.42 5.73
C LEU A 57 -0.54 11.96 6.05
N MET A 58 -1.56 11.23 6.51
CA MET A 58 -1.45 9.80 6.81
C MET A 58 -0.98 9.02 5.59
N GLU A 59 -1.63 9.20 4.44
CA GLU A 59 -1.31 8.42 3.24
C GLU A 59 0.02 8.82 2.60
N VAL A 60 0.41 10.09 2.66
CA VAL A 60 1.75 10.54 2.23
C VAL A 60 2.86 9.90 3.03
N VAL A 61 2.64 9.58 4.31
CA VAL A 61 3.62 8.88 5.15
C VAL A 61 3.57 7.36 4.91
N VAL A 62 2.37 6.80 4.80
CA VAL A 62 2.17 5.34 4.66
C VAL A 62 2.62 4.82 3.30
N LEU A 63 2.38 5.58 2.22
CA LEU A 63 2.74 5.20 0.85
C LEU A 63 4.26 4.94 0.65
N PRO A 64 5.19 5.84 1.03
CA PRO A 64 6.62 5.60 0.90
C PRO A 64 7.11 4.46 1.81
N ILE A 65 6.54 4.29 2.99
CA ILE A 65 6.88 3.17 3.89
C ILE A 65 6.53 1.83 3.23
N ASN A 66 5.32 1.72 2.65
CA ASN A 66 4.92 0.50 1.97
C ASN A 66 5.74 0.25 0.69
N ALA A 67 6.08 1.30 -0.06
CA ALA A 67 6.93 1.21 -1.24
C ALA A 67 8.36 0.75 -0.89
N TRP A 68 8.98 1.34 0.14
CA TRP A 68 10.31 0.94 0.60
C TRP A 68 10.33 -0.53 1.04
N ARG A 69 9.36 -0.92 1.87
CA ARG A 69 9.25 -2.31 2.35
C ARG A 69 9.06 -3.30 1.19
N LEU A 70 8.34 -2.91 0.15
CA LEU A 70 8.20 -3.74 -1.06
C LEU A 70 9.55 -3.88 -1.77
N VAL A 71 10.29 -2.79 -1.97
CA VAL A 71 11.62 -2.82 -2.61
C VAL A 71 12.58 -3.69 -1.80
N GLU A 72 12.56 -3.61 -0.48
CA GLU A 72 13.39 -4.44 0.40
C GLU A 72 13.06 -5.94 0.25
N LEU A 73 11.78 -6.30 0.18
CA LEU A 73 11.34 -7.68 -0.02
C LEU A 73 11.68 -8.24 -1.40
N LEU A 74 11.79 -7.37 -2.42
CA LEU A 74 12.15 -7.75 -3.78
C LEU A 74 13.67 -7.81 -4.01
N ARG A 75 14.48 -7.24 -3.10
CA ARG A 75 15.94 -7.30 -3.20
C ARG A 75 16.42 -8.72 -2.86
N PRO A 76 17.26 -9.33 -3.73
CA PRO A 76 17.91 -10.60 -3.39
C PRO A 76 18.75 -10.44 -2.12
N PRO A 77 18.79 -11.45 -1.23
CA PRO A 77 19.71 -11.44 -0.11
C PRO A 77 21.14 -11.27 -0.61
N PRO A 78 22.00 -10.51 0.08
CA PRO A 78 23.40 -10.40 -0.30
C PRO A 78 24.04 -11.79 -0.37
N ALA A 79 24.93 -12.02 -1.34
CA ALA A 79 25.57 -13.33 -1.63
C ALA A 79 26.34 -13.98 -0.45
N ARG A 80 26.41 -13.30 0.69
CA ARG A 80 26.93 -13.80 1.97
C ARG A 80 25.87 -14.60 2.74
N ALA A 81 24.60 -14.19 2.68
CA ALA A 81 23.49 -14.88 3.34
C ALA A 81 23.18 -16.24 2.67
N SER A 82 23.32 -16.34 1.35
CA SER A 82 23.15 -17.59 0.60
C SER A 82 24.25 -18.63 0.86
N ARG A 83 25.46 -18.19 1.24
CA ARG A 83 26.55 -19.09 1.65
C ARG A 83 26.36 -19.64 3.07
N LEU A 84 25.75 -18.87 3.97
CA LEU A 84 25.52 -19.29 5.35
C LEU A 84 24.32 -20.25 5.48
N SER A 85 23.32 -20.17 4.58
CA SER A 85 22.21 -21.13 4.55
C SER A 85 22.62 -22.55 4.13
N GLY A 86 23.78 -22.71 3.49
CA GLY A 86 24.37 -24.03 3.24
C GLY A 86 25.23 -24.56 4.41
N LEU A 87 25.56 -23.70 5.38
CA LEU A 87 26.39 -24.06 6.55
C LEU A 87 25.57 -24.62 7.72
N PHE A 88 24.27 -24.29 7.77
CA PHE A 88 23.35 -24.77 8.81
C PHE A 88 22.27 -25.63 8.15
N PRO A 89 22.39 -26.97 8.18
CA PRO A 89 21.33 -27.87 7.75
C PRO A 89 20.10 -27.67 8.64
N ARG A 90 18.93 -27.59 8.00
CA ARG A 90 17.61 -27.44 8.66
C ARG A 90 17.17 -28.73 9.34
#